data_AF-A0A661WC67-F1
#
_entry.id   AF-A0A661WC67-F1
#
_cell.length_a   1.000
_cell.length_b   1.000
_cell.length_c   1.000
_cell.angle_alpha   90.00
_cell.angle_beta   90.00
_cell.angle_gamma   90.00
#
_symmetry.space_group_name_H-M   'P 1'
#
loop_
_entity.id
_entity.type
_entity.pdbx_description
1 polymer ?
#
loop_
_entity_poly.entity_id
_entity_poly.type
_entity_poly.pdbx_seq_one_letter_code
_entity_poly.pdbx_strand_id
1 'polypeptide(L)'
;MKALYKVVAFIILATLVLSACSAAPAAAPAEAESVEVVEEAAPADEATDEEESETADAPEVEEGFSWDQDYITEVPPIMMMDPYFEIFGQSQVAVPYYYETAVKLSGHSCGATSGAWTIAKKALEILYPNGEVPVRGQITVQAPGMEDEWFV
;
A
#
# COMPACT_ATOMS: atom_id res chain seq x y z
N MET A 1 4.32 -21.10 48.83
CA MET A 1 4.40 -21.22 47.35
C MET A 1 3.06 -21.56 46.70
N LYS A 2 2.36 -22.63 47.10
CA LYS A 2 1.06 -23.02 46.49
C LYS A 2 -0.08 -22.00 46.64
N ALA A 3 -0.13 -21.28 47.77
CA ALA A 3 -1.13 -20.23 48.00
C ALA A 3 -0.89 -19.00 47.09
N LEU A 4 0.37 -18.63 46.88
CA LEU A 4 0.75 -17.52 46.01
C LEU A 4 0.41 -17.81 44.54
N TYR A 5 0.66 -19.05 44.09
CA TYR A 5 0.30 -19.49 42.74
C TYR A 5 -1.21 -19.42 42.48
N LYS A 6 -2.05 -19.78 43.46
CA LYS A 6 -3.51 -19.69 43.33
C LYS A 6 -4.01 -18.25 43.21
N VAL A 7 -3.40 -17.32 43.95
CA VAL A 7 -3.74 -15.89 43.88
C VAL A 7 -3.34 -15.30 42.54
N VAL A 8 -2.13 -15.60 42.06
CA VAL A 8 -1.65 -15.13 40.74
C VAL A 8 -2.49 -15.73 39.61
N ALA A 9 -2.82 -17.02 39.66
CA ALA A 9 -3.67 -17.67 38.67
C ALA A 9 -5.09 -17.07 38.63
N PHE A 10 -5.65 -16.74 39.80
CA PHE A 10 -6.97 -16.11 39.89
C PHE A 10 -6.97 -14.70 39.29
N ILE A 11 -5.92 -13.91 39.55
CA ILE A 11 -5.79 -12.55 38.99
C ILE A 11 -5.70 -12.61 37.46
N ILE A 12 -4.88 -13.51 36.91
CA ILE A 12 -4.73 -13.67 35.45
C ILE A 12 -6.06 -14.08 34.80
N LEU A 13 -6.79 -15.02 35.43
CA LEU A 13 -8.10 -15.45 34.93
C LEU A 13 -9.12 -14.31 34.96
N ALA A 14 -9.15 -13.54 36.04
CA ALA A 14 -10.05 -12.40 36.18
C ALA A 14 -9.76 -11.30 35.14
N THR A 15 -8.48 -11.00 34.87
CA THR A 15 -8.12 -10.01 33.83
C THR A 15 -8.52 -10.44 32.43
N LEU A 16 -8.40 -11.75 32.12
CA LEU A 16 -8.82 -12.28 30.82
C LEU A 16 -10.35 -12.22 30.63
N VAL A 17 -11.12 -12.51 31.68
CA VAL A 17 -12.59 -12.44 31.62
C VAL A 17 -13.09 -10.99 31.50
N LEU A 18 -12.46 -10.03 32.19
CA LEU A 18 -12.86 -8.63 32.10
C LEU A 18 -12.50 -7.98 30.76
N SER A 19 -11.43 -8.43 30.10
CA SER A 19 -11.06 -7.95 28.75
C SER A 19 -12.03 -8.39 27.65
N ALA A 20 -12.88 -9.40 27.91
CA ALA A 20 -13.82 -9.93 26.93
C ALA A 20 -15.15 -9.16 26.86
N CYS A 21 -15.34 -8.10 27.67
CA CYS A 21 -16.57 -7.30 27.70
C CYS A 21 -16.28 -5.83 27.40
N SER A 22 -15.87 -5.52 26.17
CA SER A 22 -16.01 -4.17 25.61
C SER A 22 -17.09 -4.22 24.53
N ALA A 23 -18.25 -3.64 24.83
CA ALA A 23 -19.39 -3.54 23.93
C ALA A 23 -19.10 -2.56 22.79
N ALA A 24 -19.50 -2.94 21.57
CA ALA A 24 -19.48 -2.10 20.38
C ALA A 24 -20.58 -1.03 20.43
N PRO A 25 -20.36 0.18 19.88
CA PRO A 25 -21.45 1.04 19.48
C PRO A 25 -21.87 0.76 18.02
N ALA A 26 -23.18 0.54 17.86
CA ALA A 26 -23.88 0.54 16.59
C ALA A 26 -24.07 1.97 16.08
N ALA A 27 -23.92 2.19 14.77
CA ALA A 27 -24.80 2.99 13.90
C ALA A 27 -24.15 3.28 12.54
N ALA A 28 -24.72 2.73 11.46
CA ALA A 28 -24.73 3.34 10.12
C ALA A 28 -25.95 4.31 10.05
N PRO A 29 -26.05 5.30 9.13
CA PRO A 29 -26.15 5.04 7.68
C PRO A 29 -25.60 6.13 6.74
N ALA A 30 -25.54 5.82 5.44
CA ALA A 30 -26.19 6.52 4.31
C ALA A 30 -25.35 6.48 3.03
N GLU A 31 -25.89 5.83 2.01
CA GLU A 31 -25.37 5.72 0.65
C GLU A 31 -25.59 7.01 -0.17
N ALA A 32 -24.71 7.14 -1.17
CA ALA A 32 -24.91 7.70 -2.51
C ALA A 32 -25.22 9.20 -2.69
N GLU A 33 -24.31 9.88 -3.41
CA GLU A 33 -24.71 10.52 -4.67
C GLU A 33 -23.49 10.67 -5.61
N SER A 34 -23.61 10.08 -6.79
CA SER A 34 -22.69 10.21 -7.92
C SER A 34 -23.03 11.47 -8.73
N VAL A 35 -22.07 12.37 -8.94
CA VAL A 35 -22.24 13.50 -9.85
C VAL A 35 -21.82 13.07 -11.25
N GLU A 36 -22.77 13.18 -12.17
CA GLU A 36 -22.63 12.92 -13.60
C GLU A 36 -21.62 13.85 -14.29
N VAL A 37 -20.90 13.25 -15.23
CA VAL A 37 -20.02 13.87 -16.20
C VAL A 37 -20.83 14.72 -17.16
N VAL A 38 -20.46 16.00 -17.34
CA VAL A 38 -20.91 16.81 -18.48
C VAL A 38 -19.74 16.97 -19.43
N GLU A 39 -19.79 16.24 -20.53
CA GLU A 39 -18.97 16.41 -21.72
C GLU A 39 -19.61 17.51 -22.57
N GLU A 40 -18.92 18.63 -22.77
CA GLU A 40 -19.34 19.65 -23.74
C GLU A 40 -18.24 19.84 -24.79
N ALA A 41 -18.64 19.57 -26.03
CA ALA A 41 -17.78 19.58 -27.21
C ALA A 41 -17.61 20.99 -27.81
N ALA A 42 -16.38 21.21 -28.32
CA ALA A 42 -15.81 22.19 -29.26
C ALA A 42 -16.71 23.25 -29.94
N PRO A 43 -16.11 24.38 -30.37
CA PRO A 43 -15.60 24.37 -31.75
C PRO A 43 -14.23 25.04 -31.95
N ALA A 44 -13.61 24.65 -33.07
CA ALA A 44 -12.42 25.21 -33.69
C ALA A 44 -12.64 26.67 -34.17
N ASP A 45 -11.58 27.48 -34.20
CA ASP A 45 -11.08 28.14 -35.43
C ASP A 45 -9.73 28.86 -35.19
N GLU A 46 -9.09 29.20 -36.30
CA GLU A 46 -7.68 29.39 -36.58
C GLU A 46 -6.95 30.64 -36.04
N ALA A 47 -5.61 30.50 -36.06
CA ALA A 47 -4.56 31.47 -36.38
C ALA A 47 -4.23 32.60 -35.40
N THR A 48 -3.06 32.48 -34.79
CA THR A 48 -2.22 33.64 -34.42
C THR A 48 -0.75 33.34 -34.68
N ASP A 49 -0.10 34.36 -35.24
CA ASP A 49 1.23 34.44 -35.81
C ASP A 49 2.40 34.00 -34.91
N GLU A 50 3.45 33.58 -35.61
CA GLU A 50 4.79 33.27 -35.13
C GLU A 50 5.43 34.47 -34.42
N GLU A 51 5.84 34.30 -33.16
CA GLU A 51 7.04 34.97 -32.63
C GLU A 51 8.00 33.92 -32.08
N GLU A 52 9.10 33.76 -32.80
CA GLU A 52 10.25 32.94 -32.50
C GLU A 52 10.98 33.51 -31.28
N SER A 53 10.82 32.85 -30.13
CA SER A 53 11.68 33.02 -28.96
C SER A 53 12.44 31.71 -28.78
N GLU A 54 13.65 31.65 -29.35
CA GLU A 54 14.62 30.60 -29.10
C GLU A 54 14.93 30.52 -27.59
N THR A 55 14.20 29.63 -26.92
CA THR A 55 14.63 29.08 -25.64
C THR A 55 15.23 27.73 -25.98
N ALA A 56 16.51 27.55 -25.70
CA ALA A 56 17.22 26.31 -25.96
C ALA A 56 16.48 25.15 -25.27
N ASP A 57 15.74 24.39 -26.07
CA ASP A 57 15.04 23.18 -25.68
C ASP A 57 16.13 22.14 -25.37
N ALA A 58 16.39 21.92 -24.09
CA ALA A 58 17.01 20.68 -23.67
C ALA A 58 16.06 19.57 -24.13
N PRO A 59 16.52 18.49 -24.76
CA PRO A 59 15.61 17.46 -25.22
C PRO A 59 14.84 16.93 -24.02
N GLU A 60 13.58 17.32 -23.90
CA GLU A 60 12.61 16.58 -23.12
C GLU A 60 12.52 15.25 -23.84
N VAL A 61 13.27 14.27 -23.34
CA VAL A 61 13.01 12.89 -23.69
C VAL A 61 11.65 12.61 -23.08
N GLU A 62 10.62 12.80 -23.88
CA GLU A 62 9.32 12.17 -23.72
C GLU A 62 9.60 10.66 -23.79
N GLU A 63 10.10 10.11 -22.69
CA GLU A 63 10.15 8.68 -22.41
C GLU A 63 8.69 8.24 -22.40
N GLY A 64 8.18 7.90 -23.58
CA GLY A 64 6.82 7.42 -23.76
C GLY A 64 6.61 6.23 -22.83
N PHE A 65 5.83 6.42 -21.77
CA PHE A 65 5.53 5.36 -20.83
C PHE A 65 4.67 4.31 -21.54
N SER A 66 5.25 3.14 -21.84
CA SER A 66 4.55 1.98 -22.39
C SER A 66 4.10 1.06 -21.26
N TRP A 67 2.79 0.87 -21.10
CA TRP A 67 2.22 -0.16 -20.23
C TRP A 67 2.28 -1.54 -20.93
N ASP A 68 3.47 -2.10 -21.10
CA ASP A 68 3.68 -3.45 -21.61
C ASP A 68 3.99 -4.46 -20.50
N GLN A 69 4.14 -5.74 -20.88
CA GLN A 69 4.43 -6.81 -19.92
C GLN A 69 5.84 -6.69 -19.33
N ASP A 70 6.79 -6.14 -20.09
CA ASP A 70 8.19 -6.03 -19.68
C ASP A 70 8.30 -5.11 -18.46
N TYR A 71 7.49 -4.05 -18.40
CA TYR A 71 7.37 -3.15 -17.25
C TYR A 71 7.20 -3.87 -15.90
N ILE A 72 6.47 -5.00 -15.83
CA ILE A 72 6.22 -5.72 -14.57
C ILE A 72 7.53 -6.15 -13.89
N THR A 73 8.57 -6.42 -14.68
CA THR A 73 9.89 -6.87 -14.20
C THR A 73 10.88 -5.73 -13.98
N GLU A 74 10.58 -4.54 -14.49
CA GLU A 74 11.45 -3.36 -14.40
C GLU A 74 11.20 -2.52 -13.14
N VAL A 75 10.04 -2.70 -12.49
CA VAL A 75 9.71 -1.98 -11.26
C VAL A 75 10.75 -2.30 -10.16
N PRO A 76 11.43 -1.27 -9.60
CA PRO A 76 12.42 -1.50 -8.55
C PRO A 76 11.83 -2.21 -7.33
N PRO A 77 12.55 -3.18 -6.74
CA PRO A 77 12.05 -3.93 -5.60
C PRO A 77 11.97 -3.07 -4.35
N ILE A 78 11.12 -3.49 -3.41
CA ILE A 78 11.12 -2.96 -2.04
C ILE A 78 12.11 -3.82 -1.23
N MET A 79 13.16 -3.19 -0.73
CA MET A 79 14.14 -3.86 0.13
C MET A 79 13.66 -3.87 1.58
N MET A 80 13.69 -5.03 2.25
CA MET A 80 13.19 -5.18 3.61
C MET A 80 14.04 -6.18 4.41
N MET A 81 14.28 -5.90 5.70
CA MET A 81 14.87 -6.88 6.62
C MET A 81 13.80 -7.91 7.03
N ASP A 82 14.14 -9.19 7.04
CA ASP A 82 13.25 -10.25 7.52
C ASP A 82 13.84 -10.93 8.77
N PRO A 83 13.32 -10.63 9.98
CA PRO A 83 13.79 -11.24 11.22
C PRO A 83 13.66 -12.76 11.24
N TYR A 84 12.70 -13.33 10.51
CA TYR A 84 12.56 -14.79 10.39
C TYR A 84 13.75 -15.37 9.62
N PHE A 85 14.17 -14.73 8.53
CA PHE A 85 15.35 -15.16 7.77
C PHE A 85 16.64 -15.02 8.59
N GLU A 86 16.77 -13.99 9.43
CA GLU A 86 17.91 -13.83 10.33
C GLU A 86 18.01 -14.98 11.34
N ILE A 87 16.90 -15.33 11.99
CA ILE A 87 16.84 -16.40 13.01
C ILE A 87 17.31 -17.75 12.43
N PHE A 88 16.91 -18.06 11.21
CA PHE A 88 17.26 -19.31 10.54
C PHE A 88 18.55 -19.23 9.71
N GLY A 89 19.25 -18.09 9.73
CA GLY A 89 20.50 -17.90 9.00
C GLY A 89 20.32 -17.84 7.48
N GLN A 90 19.11 -17.60 6.96
CA GLN A 90 18.82 -17.56 5.52
C GLN A 90 19.29 -16.25 4.85
N SER A 91 19.13 -15.12 5.55
CA SER A 91 19.66 -13.82 5.15
C SER A 91 20.01 -13.00 6.39
N GLN A 92 21.07 -12.20 6.31
CA GLN A 92 21.48 -11.23 7.33
C GLN A 92 21.43 -9.80 6.80
N VAL A 93 20.86 -9.62 5.61
CA VAL A 93 20.72 -8.33 4.91
C VAL A 93 19.31 -8.19 4.34
N ALA A 94 18.99 -6.99 3.89
CA ALA A 94 17.70 -6.71 3.27
C ALA A 94 17.48 -7.62 2.05
N VAL A 95 16.28 -8.18 1.96
CA VAL A 95 15.86 -9.02 0.83
C VAL A 95 14.89 -8.24 -0.07
N PRO A 96 14.94 -8.48 -1.39
CA PRO A 96 14.06 -7.81 -2.32
C PRO A 96 12.66 -8.43 -2.35
N TYR A 97 11.64 -7.58 -2.30
CA TYR A 97 10.26 -7.91 -2.66
C TYR A 97 9.97 -7.30 -4.04
N TYR A 98 9.47 -8.11 -4.97
CA TYR A 98 9.29 -7.72 -6.37
C TYR A 98 7.83 -7.44 -6.72
N TYR A 99 7.60 -6.44 -7.56
CA TYR A 99 6.27 -6.14 -8.11
C TYR A 99 5.69 -7.32 -8.89
N GLU A 100 6.52 -8.03 -9.66
CA GLU A 100 6.13 -9.26 -10.35
C GLU A 100 5.51 -10.30 -9.40
N THR A 101 5.99 -10.39 -8.15
CA THR A 101 5.41 -11.32 -7.16
C THR A 101 4.02 -10.85 -6.73
N ALA A 102 3.81 -9.54 -6.58
CA ALA A 102 2.48 -8.99 -6.31
C ALA A 102 1.51 -9.25 -7.47
N VAL A 103 1.96 -9.08 -8.72
CA VAL A 103 1.18 -9.39 -9.93
C VAL A 103 0.83 -10.88 -10.01
N LYS A 104 1.77 -11.77 -9.71
CA LYS A 104 1.50 -13.22 -9.64
C LYS A 104 0.46 -13.57 -8.58
N LEU A 105 0.48 -12.87 -7.44
CA LEU A 105 -0.47 -13.09 -6.34
C LEU A 105 -1.87 -12.56 -6.66
N SER A 106 -1.99 -11.39 -7.30
CA SER A 106 -3.27 -10.81 -7.74
C SER A 106 -3.81 -11.41 -9.04
N GLY A 107 -2.98 -12.18 -9.75
CA GLY A 107 -3.26 -12.76 -11.07
C GLY A 107 -3.09 -11.77 -12.23
N HIS A 108 -3.02 -10.46 -11.99
CA HIS A 108 -2.88 -9.44 -13.02
C HIS A 108 -2.43 -8.06 -12.48
N SER A 109 -1.84 -7.26 -13.38
CA SER A 109 -1.35 -5.90 -13.12
C SER A 109 -2.41 -4.85 -13.49
N CYS A 110 -3.55 -4.82 -12.81
CA CYS A 110 -4.50 -3.72 -12.94
C CYS A 110 -4.07 -2.49 -12.12
N GLY A 111 -4.78 -1.37 -12.32
CA GLY A 111 -4.57 -0.13 -11.55
C GLY A 111 -4.69 -0.29 -10.04
N ALA A 112 -5.46 -1.27 -9.56
CA ALA A 112 -5.54 -1.57 -8.12
C ALA A 112 -4.26 -2.22 -7.60
N THR A 113 -3.69 -3.19 -8.32
CA THR A 113 -2.43 -3.86 -7.96
C THR A 113 -1.25 -2.90 -8.01
N SER A 114 -1.10 -2.15 -9.12
CA SER A 114 -0.02 -1.17 -9.28
C SER A 114 -0.16 -0.01 -8.30
N GLY A 115 -1.40 0.45 -8.06
CA GLY A 115 -1.73 1.46 -7.07
C GLY A 115 -1.37 0.99 -5.65
N ALA A 116 -1.79 -0.20 -5.24
CA ALA A 116 -1.47 -0.75 -3.92
C ALA A 116 0.04 -0.91 -3.70
N TRP A 117 0.78 -1.40 -4.71
CA TRP A 117 2.23 -1.48 -4.67
C TRP A 117 2.88 -0.11 -4.45
N THR A 118 2.42 0.90 -5.20
CA THR A 118 2.94 2.26 -5.13
C THR A 118 2.63 2.93 -3.78
N ILE A 119 1.41 2.76 -3.29
CA ILE A 119 0.98 3.25 -1.97
C ILE A 119 1.81 2.60 -0.87
N ALA A 120 2.03 1.28 -0.94
CA ALA A 120 2.86 0.57 0.03
C ALA A 120 4.30 1.11 0.02
N LYS A 121 4.92 1.29 -1.15
CA LYS A 121 6.26 1.87 -1.26
C LYS A 121 6.33 3.27 -0.62
N LYS A 122 5.41 4.16 -0.97
CA LYS A 122 5.33 5.52 -0.42
C LYS A 122 5.10 5.53 1.09
N ALA A 123 4.24 4.65 1.59
CA ALA A 123 3.99 4.51 3.03
C ALA A 123 5.25 4.07 3.78
N LEU A 124 6.04 3.16 3.21
CA LEU A 124 7.31 2.72 3.80
C LEU A 124 8.34 3.85 3.83
N GLU A 125 8.44 4.67 2.79
CA GLU A 125 9.30 5.86 2.77
C GLU A 125 8.96 6.87 3.89
N ILE A 126 7.69 6.94 4.28
CA ILE A 126 7.21 7.79 5.38
C ILE A 126 7.48 7.14 6.74
N LEU A 127 7.19 5.84 6.88
CA LEU A 127 7.34 5.10 8.14
C LEU A 127 8.82 4.87 8.51
N TYR A 128 9.70 4.79 7.51
CA TYR A 128 11.14 4.53 7.64
C TYR A 128 11.93 5.64 6.93
N PRO A 129 12.01 6.85 7.54
CA PRO A 129 12.65 7.99 6.90
C PRO A 129 14.18 7.83 6.79
N ASN A 130 14.84 8.70 6.02
CA ASN A 130 16.31 8.76 5.89
C ASN A 130 16.98 7.49 5.35
N GLY A 131 16.26 6.69 4.56
CA GLY A 131 16.79 5.44 4.01
C GLY A 131 16.89 4.31 5.03
N GLU A 132 16.16 4.41 6.15
CA GLU A 132 15.95 3.27 7.05
C GLU A 132 15.32 2.10 6.27
N VAL A 133 15.81 0.89 6.52
CA VAL A 133 15.30 -0.31 5.85
C VAL A 133 14.07 -0.80 6.62
N PRO A 134 12.91 -0.94 5.96
CA PRO A 134 11.73 -1.50 6.61
C PRO A 134 11.98 -2.89 7.19
N VAL A 135 11.29 -3.22 8.29
CA VAL A 135 11.39 -4.54 8.94
C VAL A 135 10.08 -5.30 8.78
N ARG A 136 10.17 -6.50 8.20
CA ARG A 136 9.00 -7.37 8.01
C ARG A 136 8.38 -7.73 9.37
N GLY A 137 7.07 -7.52 9.48
CA GLY A 137 6.31 -7.78 10.71
C GLY A 137 6.24 -6.60 11.69
N GLN A 138 6.93 -5.48 11.43
CA GLN A 138 6.79 -4.24 12.21
C GLN A 138 5.87 -3.20 11.54
N ILE A 139 5.02 -3.66 10.62
CA ILE A 139 4.12 -2.80 9.84
C ILE A 139 2.69 -3.29 10.07
N THR A 140 1.79 -2.37 10.43
CA THR A 140 0.35 -2.63 10.51
C THR A 140 -0.33 -1.93 9.36
N VAL A 141 -1.16 -2.66 8.61
CA VAL A 141 -1.96 -2.11 7.51
C VAL A 141 -3.41 -2.05 7.95
N GLN A 142 -4.04 -0.89 7.74
CA GLN A 142 -5.48 -0.71 7.92
C GLN A 142 -6.07 -0.30 6.58
N ALA A 143 -7.07 -1.04 6.12
CA ALA A 143 -7.82 -0.74 4.91
C ALA A 143 -9.30 -0.66 5.27
N PRO A 144 -10.07 0.28 4.68
CA PRO A 144 -11.52 0.34 4.89
C PRO A 144 -12.23 -0.85 4.21
N GLY A 145 -13.37 -1.24 4.79
CA GLY A 145 -14.18 -2.39 4.36
C GLY A 145 -13.92 -3.65 5.20
N MET A 146 -14.97 -4.45 5.46
CA MET A 146 -14.80 -5.72 6.17
C MET A 146 -14.25 -6.80 5.23
N GLU A 147 -13.54 -7.80 5.77
CA GLU A 147 -12.95 -8.90 4.98
C GLU A 147 -14.01 -9.68 4.19
N ASP A 148 -15.26 -9.70 4.67
CA ASP A 148 -16.42 -10.37 4.08
C ASP A 148 -17.23 -9.49 3.11
N GLU A 149 -16.95 -8.19 2.97
CA GLU A 149 -17.66 -7.30 2.04
C GLU A 149 -17.23 -7.48 0.57
N TRP A 150 -16.13 -8.19 0.30
CA TRP A 150 -15.53 -8.31 -1.04
C TRP A 150 -15.74 -9.69 -1.70
N PHE A 151 -16.45 -10.61 -1.07
CA PHE A 151 -16.88 -11.87 -1.68
C PHE A 151 -18.29 -11.72 -2.27
N VAL A 152 -18.38 -11.16 -3.48
CA VAL A 152 -19.59 -11.22 -4.33
C VAL A 152 -19.38 -12.15 -5.51
#